data_AF-A0A081G4Q9-F1
#
_entry.id   AF-A0A081G4Q9-F1
#
_cell.length_a   1.000
_cell.length_b   1.000
_cell.length_c   1.000
_cell.angle_alpha   90.00
_cell.angle_beta   90.00
_cell.angle_gamma   90.00
#
_symmetry.space_group_name_H-M   'P 1'
#
loop_
_entity.id
_entity.type
_entity.pdbx_description
1 polymer ?
#
loop_
_entity_poly.entity_id
_entity_poly.type
_entity_poly.pdbx_seq_one_letter_code
_entity_poly.pdbx_strand_id
1 'polypeptide(L)'
;MVACFDVPQADRFQVIEELPAGMLVCDRHYMAPEQRSDDVVIFQITAGRERSDETRARFYARLTEELQSSVGIRPADVMVIITTNRLGEWSFSDGVPANATRQSDATTR
;
A
#
# COMPACT_ATOMS: atom_id res chain seq x y z
N MET A 1 -0.89 -3.99 6.09
CA MET A 1 0.30 -4.16 5.21
C MET A 1 1.14 -5.36 5.67
N VAL A 2 1.87 -5.29 6.79
CA VAL A 2 2.74 -6.38 7.31
C VAL A 2 2.09 -7.77 7.30
N ALA A 3 0.87 -7.90 7.84
CA ALA A 3 0.19 -9.19 7.96
C ALA A 3 -0.23 -9.85 6.63
N CYS A 4 -0.31 -9.09 5.53
CA CYS A 4 -0.81 -9.61 4.25
C CYS A 4 0.20 -9.51 3.12
N PHE A 5 1.19 -8.63 3.25
CA PHE A 5 2.17 -8.30 2.21
C PHE A 5 3.56 -8.87 2.50
N ASP A 6 3.74 -9.79 3.45
CA ASP A 6 5.02 -10.47 3.72
C ASP A 6 6.23 -9.53 3.70
N VAL A 7 6.07 -8.37 4.35
CA VAL A 7 7.12 -7.36 4.50
C VAL A 7 7.58 -7.32 5.96
N PRO A 8 8.86 -7.00 6.23
CA PRO A 8 9.33 -6.76 7.59
C PRO A 8 8.46 -5.73 8.31
N GLN A 9 8.35 -5.84 9.63
CA GLN A 9 7.57 -4.87 10.41
C GLN A 9 8.07 -3.43 10.27
N ALA A 10 9.38 -3.25 10.10
CA ALA A 10 10.02 -1.95 9.92
C ALA A 10 9.93 -1.40 8.47
N ASP A 11 9.43 -2.18 7.51
CA ASP A 11 9.19 -1.73 6.13
C ASP A 11 7.93 -0.85 6.10
N ARG A 12 8.08 0.37 6.60
CA ARG A 12 6.99 1.32 6.85
C ARG A 12 7.36 2.71 6.34
N PHE A 13 6.95 2.99 5.11
CA PHE A 13 7.10 4.28 4.45
C PHE A 13 5.71 4.75 4.02
N GLN A 14 5.22 5.83 4.62
CA GLN A 14 3.84 6.31 4.41
C GLN A 14 3.82 7.82 4.31
N VAL A 15 3.11 8.33 3.31
CA VAL A 15 2.71 9.73 3.21
C VAL A 15 1.19 9.75 3.33
N ILE A 16 0.67 10.63 4.18
CA ILE A 16 -0.76 10.83 4.37
C ILE A 16 -1.03 12.29 4.02
N GLU A 17 -1.86 12.50 3.01
CA GLU A 17 -2.24 13.81 2.51
C GLU A 17 -3.76 13.95 2.58
N GLU A 18 -4.22 15.05 3.18
CA GLU A 18 -5.61 15.46 3.14
C GLU A 18 -5.77 16.48 2.02
N LEU A 19 -6.64 16.18 1.07
CA LEU A 19 -6.90 17.05 -0.07
C LEU A 19 -8.06 18.00 0.25
N PRO A 20 -7.98 19.31 -0.09
CA PRO A 20 -9.10 20.21 0.01
C PRO A 20 -10.33 19.70 -0.74
N ALA A 21 -11.52 20.11 -0.30
CA ALA A 21 -12.76 19.78 -0.98
C ALA A 21 -12.69 20.13 -2.48
N GLY A 22 -13.04 19.16 -3.34
CA GLY A 22 -13.01 19.31 -4.80
C GLY A 22 -11.65 19.04 -5.47
N MET A 23 -10.56 18.85 -4.72
CA MET A 23 -9.25 18.47 -5.28
C MET A 23 -9.15 16.97 -5.60
N LEU A 24 -9.96 16.15 -4.93
CA LEU A 24 -10.15 14.75 -5.27
C LEU A 24 -11.49 14.56 -5.97
N VAL A 25 -11.45 14.25 -7.27
CA VAL A 25 -12.64 13.89 -8.04
C VAL A 25 -12.62 12.39 -8.28
N CYS A 26 -13.48 11.67 -7.57
CA CYS A 26 -13.68 10.24 -7.73
C CYS A 26 -15.14 9.99 -8.11
N ASP A 27 -15.39 9.35 -9.25
CA ASP A 27 -16.76 9.01 -9.64
C ASP A 27 -17.39 8.05 -8.62
N ARG A 28 -18.62 8.33 -8.21
CA ARG A 28 -19.27 7.60 -7.13
C ARG A 28 -19.68 6.17 -7.50
N HIS A 29 -19.75 5.82 -8.78
CA HIS A 29 -20.29 4.55 -9.27
C HIS A 29 -19.33 3.76 -10.19
N TYR A 30 -18.31 4.41 -10.75
CA TYR A 30 -17.40 3.77 -11.69
C TYR A 30 -16.64 2.62 -11.02
N MET A 31 -16.91 1.39 -11.48
CA MET A 31 -16.33 0.15 -10.96
C MET A 31 -16.46 0.00 -9.43
N ALA A 32 -17.50 0.60 -8.84
CA ALA A 32 -17.79 0.50 -7.43
C ALA A 32 -19.05 -0.37 -7.22
N PRO A 33 -19.00 -1.45 -6.41
CA PRO A 33 -20.19 -2.25 -6.11
C PRO A 33 -21.28 -1.47 -5.36
N GLU A 34 -20.85 -0.51 -4.54
CA GLU A 34 -21.70 0.41 -3.78
C GLU A 34 -21.28 1.86 -4.05
N GLN A 35 -22.21 2.79 -3.84
CA GLN A 35 -21.93 4.22 -4.08
C GLN A 35 -20.91 4.77 -3.08
N ARG A 36 -19.83 5.38 -3.61
CA ARG A 36 -18.85 6.10 -2.80
C ARG A 36 -19.44 7.35 -2.17
N SER A 37 -18.98 7.68 -0.96
CA SER A 37 -19.25 8.94 -0.27
C SER A 37 -18.23 10.00 -0.69
N ASP A 38 -18.21 11.12 0.04
CA ASP A 38 -17.17 12.14 -0.11
C ASP A 38 -15.90 11.82 0.71
N ASP A 39 -15.92 10.76 1.54
CA ASP A 39 -14.82 10.33 2.41
C ASP A 39 -13.87 9.32 1.70
N VAL A 40 -13.68 9.45 0.39
CA VAL A 40 -12.88 8.51 -0.40
C VAL A 40 -11.41 8.55 0.02
N VAL A 41 -10.83 7.36 0.26
CA VAL A 41 -9.40 7.19 0.52
C VAL A 41 -8.76 6.39 -0.60
N ILE A 42 -7.77 6.99 -1.27
CA ILE A 42 -6.99 6.32 -2.32
C ILE A 42 -5.63 5.91 -1.76
N PHE A 43 -5.38 4.61 -1.74
CA PHE A 43 -4.08 4.04 -1.43
C PHE A 43 -3.29 3.85 -2.72
N GLN A 44 -2.22 4.61 -2.89
CA GLN A 44 -1.21 4.38 -3.91
C GLN A 44 -0.01 3.71 -3.28
N ILE A 45 0.29 2.48 -3.70
CA ILE A 45 1.33 1.64 -3.11
C ILE A 45 2.37 1.33 -4.18
N THR A 46 3.61 1.73 -3.95
CA THR A 46 4.75 1.29 -4.77
C THR A 46 5.44 0.12 -4.07
N ALA A 47 5.65 -0.99 -4.78
CA ALA A 47 6.23 -2.21 -4.22
C ALA A 47 7.45 -2.69 -5.02
N GLY A 48 8.57 -2.96 -4.32
CA GLY A 48 9.83 -3.45 -4.91
C GLY A 48 9.84 -4.89 -5.42
N ARG A 49 8.68 -5.57 -5.37
CA ARG A 49 8.46 -6.90 -5.96
C ARG A 49 6.99 -7.14 -6.23
N GLU A 50 6.72 -7.91 -7.27
CA GLU A 50 5.36 -8.33 -7.62
C GLU A 50 4.79 -9.25 -6.55
N ARG A 51 3.48 -9.11 -6.30
CA ARG A 51 2.73 -9.94 -5.34
C ARG A 51 1.78 -10.83 -6.11
N SER A 52 1.57 -12.06 -5.64
CA SER A 52 0.56 -12.94 -6.23
C SER A 52 -0.84 -12.32 -6.12
N ASP A 53 -1.73 -12.72 -7.03
CA ASP A 53 -3.13 -12.29 -7.04
C ASP A 53 -3.81 -12.58 -5.69
N GLU A 54 -3.54 -13.76 -5.12
CA GLU A 54 -4.04 -14.16 -3.80
C GLU A 54 -3.57 -13.21 -2.69
N THR A 55 -2.29 -12.83 -2.71
CA THR A 55 -1.73 -11.88 -1.74
C THR A 55 -2.40 -10.52 -1.84
N ARG A 56 -2.62 -10.03 -3.07
CA ARG A 56 -3.32 -8.76 -3.31
C ARG A 56 -4.77 -8.83 -2.84
N ALA A 57 -5.50 -9.89 -3.18
CA ALA A 57 -6.89 -10.10 -2.76
C ALA A 57 -7.04 -10.11 -1.23
N ARG A 58 -6.19 -10.87 -0.52
CA ARG A 58 -6.17 -10.90 0.95
C ARG A 58 -5.86 -9.54 1.55
N PHE A 59 -4.91 -8.82 0.95
CA PHE A 59 -4.58 -7.47 1.40
C PHE A 59 -5.75 -6.49 1.25
N TYR A 60 -6.43 -6.48 0.10
CA TYR A 60 -7.56 -5.59 -0.11
C TYR A 60 -8.68 -5.85 0.91
N ALA A 61 -9.02 -7.12 1.12
CA ALA A 61 -10.04 -7.51 2.10
C ALA A 61 -9.67 -7.08 3.53
N ARG A 62 -8.43 -7.35 3.94
CA ARG A 62 -7.99 -7.00 5.30
C ARG A 62 -7.87 -5.49 5.49
N LEU A 63 -7.43 -4.75 4.47
CA LEU A 63 -7.31 -3.29 4.55
C LEU A 63 -8.67 -2.64 4.83
N THR A 64 -9.70 -3.02 4.07
CA THR A 64 -11.03 -2.44 4.23
C THR A 64 -11.67 -2.84 5.56
N GLU A 65 -11.50 -4.09 6.00
CA GLU A 65 -11.95 -4.57 7.32
C GLU A 65 -11.32 -3.76 8.48
N GLU A 66 -10.01 -3.55 8.43
CA GLU A 66 -9.30 -2.76 9.45
C GLU A 66 -9.72 -1.29 9.44
N LEU A 67 -9.85 -0.68 8.27
CA LEU A 67 -10.28 0.72 8.16
C LEU A 67 -11.70 0.92 8.68
N GLN A 68 -12.60 0.00 8.36
CA GLN A 68 -13.98 0.06 8.85
C GLN A 68 -14.04 -0.11 10.37
N SER A 69 -13.34 -1.11 10.92
CA SER A 69 -13.39 -1.42 12.34
C SER A 69 -12.64 -0.41 13.22
N SER A 70 -11.54 0.17 12.73
CA SER A 70 -10.68 1.06 13.53
C SER A 70 -11.07 2.53 13.44
N VAL A 71 -11.51 3.01 12.26
CA VAL A 71 -11.76 4.44 12.01
C VAL A 71 -13.07 4.72 11.29
N GLY A 72 -13.87 3.70 10.98
CA GLY A 72 -15.22 3.87 10.42
C GLY A 72 -15.27 4.16 8.92
N ILE A 73 -14.15 4.09 8.20
CA ILE A 73 -14.14 4.27 6.74
C ILE A 73 -14.85 3.09 6.08
N ARG A 74 -15.83 3.37 5.23
CA ARG A 74 -16.61 2.33 4.57
C ARG A 74 -15.75 1.60 3.53
N PRO A 75 -15.87 0.27 3.38
CA PRO A 75 -15.17 -0.46 2.32
C PRO A 75 -15.42 0.12 0.90
N ALA A 76 -16.63 0.62 0.65
CA ALA A 76 -17.01 1.28 -0.60
C ALA A 76 -16.17 2.53 -0.90
N ASP A 77 -15.62 3.20 0.12
CA ASP A 77 -14.88 4.46 -0.01
C ASP A 77 -13.36 4.24 -0.18
N VAL A 78 -12.90 2.98 -0.20
CA VAL A 78 -11.47 2.66 -0.36
C VAL A 78 -11.17 2.33 -1.81
N MET A 79 -10.09 2.88 -2.34
CA MET A 79 -9.50 2.50 -3.63
C MET A 79 -8.02 2.17 -3.43
N VAL A 80 -7.53 1.11 -4.07
CA VAL A 80 -6.13 0.68 -3.97
C VAL A 80 -5.53 0.54 -5.35
N ILE A 81 -4.38 1.18 -5.55
CA ILE A 81 -3.55 1.08 -6.75
C ILE A 81 -2.18 0.59 -6.31
N ILE A 82 -1.70 -0.50 -6.91
CA ILE A 82 -0.36 -1.02 -6.65
C ILE A 82 0.47 -0.91 -7.92
N THR A 83 1.57 -0.16 -7.85
CA THR A 83 2.61 -0.11 -8.88
C THR A 83 3.79 -0.93 -8.42
N THR A 84 4.28 -1.83 -9.27
CA THR A 84 5.42 -2.69 -8.94
C THR A 84 6.66 -2.23 -9.70
N ASN A 85 7.79 -2.21 -9.01
CA ASN A 85 9.12 -2.00 -9.55
C ASN A 85 10.09 -3.06 -8.97
N ARG A 86 11.39 -2.94 -9.21
CA ARG A 86 12.41 -3.90 -8.79
C ARG A 86 13.15 -3.40 -7.56
N LEU A 87 13.61 -4.31 -6.70
CA LEU A 87 14.38 -3.97 -5.49
C LEU A 87 15.61 -3.08 -5.78
N GLY A 88 16.29 -3.26 -6.92
CA GLY A 88 17.43 -2.41 -7.31
C GLY A 88 17.08 -0.97 -7.69
N GLU A 89 15.78 -0.65 -7.83
CA GLU A 89 15.29 0.70 -8.12
C GLU A 89 14.96 1.48 -6.84
N TRP A 90 15.22 0.88 -5.67
CA TRP A 90 15.07 1.53 -4.37
C TRP A 90 16.44 1.85 -3.79
N SER A 91 16.58 3.07 -3.25
CA SER A 91 17.66 3.45 -2.34
C SER A 91 17.00 3.93 -1.06
N PHE A 92 17.05 3.11 0.00
CA PHE A 92 16.42 3.44 1.28
C PHE A 92 17.22 4.49 2.07
N SER A 93 18.55 4.50 1.93
CA SER A 93 19.45 5.47 2.52
C SER A 93 20.78 5.52 1.77
N ASP A 94 21.58 6.54 2.04
CA ASP A 94 23.01 6.63 1.69
C ASP A 94 23.34 6.51 0.18
N GLY A 95 22.35 6.66 -0.70
CA GLY A 95 22.54 6.55 -2.15
C GLY A 95 22.88 5.15 -2.63
N VAL A 96 22.62 4.11 -1.83
CA VAL A 96 22.94 2.71 -2.16
C VAL A 96 21.69 1.97 -2.63
N PRO A 97 21.74 1.28 -3.79
CA PRO A 97 20.59 0.49 -4.25
C PRO A 97 20.37 -0.72 -3.34
N ALA A 98 19.12 -1.02 -3.01
CA ALA A 98 18.76 -2.01 -2.00
C ALA A 98 19.14 -3.45 -2.36
N ASN A 99 19.43 -3.74 -3.63
CA ASN A 99 19.95 -5.03 -4.05
C ASN A 99 21.49 -5.16 -3.88
N ALA A 100 22.22 -4.07 -3.68
CA ALA A 100 23.66 -4.10 -3.42
C ALA A 100 24.00 -4.53 -2.00
N THR A 101 23.08 -4.34 -1.05
CA THR A 101 23.29 -4.66 0.38
C THR A 101 23.30 -6.17 0.68
N ARG A 102 23.11 -7.06 -0.29
CA ARG A 102 23.29 -8.51 -0.09
C ARG A 102 24.76 -8.93 -0.28
N GLN A 103 25.62 -8.53 0.64
CA GLN A 103 26.93 -9.18 0.86
C GLN A 103 27.58 -8.81 2.21
N SER A 104 26.86 -8.91 3.33
CA SER A 104 27.50 -8.91 4.65
C SER A 104 26.57 -9.46 5.76
N ASP A 105 26.19 -10.72 5.68
CA ASP A 105 25.65 -11.47 6.84
C ASP A 105 26.14 -12.93 6.80
N ALA A 106 27.43 -13.09 6.49
CA ALA A 106 28.14 -14.36 6.60
C ALA A 106 29.47 -14.11 7.34
N THR A 107 29.39 -13.69 8.60
CA THR A 107 30.34 -13.98 9.69
C THR A 107 29.77 -13.38 10.97
N THR A 108 29.23 -14.26 11.82
CA THR A 108 29.22 -14.22 13.30
C THR A 108 27.96 -14.94 13.78
N ARG A 109 28.09 -16.26 13.95
CA ARG A 109 27.77 -16.98 15.18
C ARG A 109 28.48 -18.32 15.16
#